data_AF-A0A9Q4C6Y3-F1
#
_entry.id   AF-A0A9Q4C6Y3-F1
#
_cell.length_a   1.000
_cell.length_b   1.000
_cell.length_c   1.000
_cell.angle_alpha   90.00
_cell.angle_beta   90.00
_cell.angle_gamma   90.00
#
_symmetry.space_group_name_H-M   'P 1'
#
loop_
_entity.id
_entity.type
_entity.pdbx_description
1 polymer ?
#
loop_
_entity_poly.entity_id
_entity_poly.type
_entity_poly.pdbx_seq_one_letter_code
_entity_poly.pdbx_strand_id
1 'polypeptide(L)' 'MYAETDFLLALIKDDDWLSEGAEEVYKENRDRLWTSEYTLVELMVVAYREEKDALVS' A
#
# COMPACT_ATOMS: atom_id res chain seq x y z
N MET A 1 9.11 1.17 11.59
CA MET A 1 8.11 2.21 11.30
C MET A 1 6.82 1.52 10.99
N TYR A 2 5.71 1.97 11.57
CA TYR A 2 4.40 1.43 11.26
C TYR A 2 3.88 2.07 9.97
N ALA A 3 3.37 1.27 9.04
CA ALA A 3 2.79 1.72 7.78
C ALA A 3 1.28 1.45 7.75
N GLU A 4 0.52 2.50 7.45
CA GLU A 4 -0.93 2.45 7.27
C GLU A 4 -1.30 2.17 5.80
N THR A 5 -2.58 1.93 5.55
CA THR A 5 -3.12 1.60 4.22
C THR A 5 -2.83 2.68 3.18
N ASP A 6 -2.93 3.96 3.55
CA ASP A 6 -2.69 5.10 2.65
C ASP A 6 -1.26 5.12 2.10
N PHE A 7 -0.26 4.90 2.96
CA PHE A 7 1.14 4.80 2.57
C PHE A 7 1.37 3.65 1.57
N LEU A 8 0.75 2.49 1.83
CA LEU A 8 0.86 1.34 0.92
C LEU A 8 0.14 1.59 -0.41
N LEU A 9 -0.99 2.29 -0.40
CA LEU A 9 -1.68 2.70 -1.62
C LEU A 9 -0.85 3.68 -2.45
N ALA A 10 -0.18 4.63 -1.81
CA ALA A 10 0.73 5.57 -2.48
C ALA A 10 1.93 4.88 -3.15
N LEU A 11 2.34 3.70 -2.66
CA LEU A 11 3.39 2.89 -3.30
C LEU A 11 2.89 2.07 -4.50
N ILE A 12 1.60 1.75 -4.57
CA ILE A 12 1.05 0.79 -5.55
C ILE A 12 0.26 1.50 -6.65
N LYS A 13 -0.33 2.67 -6.38
CA LYS A 13 -1.14 3.41 -7.36
C LYS A 13 -0.24 4.29 -8.23
N ASP A 14 -0.25 4.02 -9.54
CA ASP A 14 0.58 4.72 -10.53
C ASP A 14 0.32 6.24 -10.63
N ASP A 15 -0.81 6.74 -10.12
CA ASP A 15 -1.25 8.15 -10.24
C ASP A 15 -1.49 8.80 -8.86
N ASP A 16 -0.78 8.37 -7.82
CA ASP A 16 -0.83 9.03 -6.51
C ASP A 16 0.19 10.18 -6.45
N TRP A 17 -0.27 11.38 -6.15
CA TRP A 17 0.56 12.57 -5.95
C TRP A 17 1.61 12.43 -4.82
N LEU A 18 1.46 11.43 -3.95
CA LEU A 18 2.42 11.11 -2.87
C LEU A 18 3.45 10.03 -3.24
N SER A 19 3.39 9.46 -4.45
CA SER A 19 4.18 8.29 -4.83
C SER A 19 5.69 8.48 -4.67
N GLU A 20 6.23 9.61 -5.12
CA GLU A 20 7.69 9.88 -5.06
C GLU A 20 8.20 9.91 -3.61
N GLY A 21 7.46 10.59 -2.71
CA GLY A 21 7.82 10.68 -1.30
C GLY A 21 7.65 9.35 -0.57
N ALA A 22 6.61 8.60 -0.90
CA ALA A 22 6.40 7.27 -0.33
C ALA A 22 7.53 6.31 -0.75
N GLU A 23 7.98 6.37 -2.01
CA GLU A 23 9.04 5.52 -2.53
C GLU A 23 10.39 5.79 -1.85
N GLU A 24 10.73 7.06 -1.61
CA GLU A 24 11.95 7.44 -0.88
C GLU A 24 11.92 6.90 0.56
N VAL A 25 10.82 7.13 1.28
CA VAL A 25 10.64 6.62 2.65
C VAL A 25 10.70 5.09 2.68
N TYR A 26 10.09 4.40 1.71
CA TYR A 26 10.15 2.96 1.59
C TYR A 26 11.58 2.47 1.38
N LYS A 27 12.32 3.06 0.44
CA LYS A 27 13.72 2.70 0.15
C LYS A 27 14.61 2.80 1.39
N GLU A 28 14.43 3.86 2.17
CA GLU A 28 15.23 4.10 3.39
C GLU A 28 14.84 3.20 4.57
N ASN A 29 13.58 2.77 4.65
CA ASN A 29 13.04 2.16 5.86
C ASN A 29 12.50 0.73 5.68
N ARG A 30 12.58 0.13 4.48
CA ARG A 30 11.97 -1.17 4.14
C ARG A 30 12.22 -2.29 5.15
N ASP A 31 13.44 -2.41 5.67
CA ASP A 31 13.82 -3.48 6.59
C ASP A 31 13.22 -3.29 8.00
N ARG A 32 12.61 -2.14 8.27
CA ARG A 32 12.02 -1.75 9.55
C ARG A 32 10.53 -1.48 9.43
N LEU A 33 9.95 -1.58 8.23
CA LEU A 33 8.52 -1.37 8.01
C LEU A 33 7.74 -2.59 8.49
N TRP A 34 6.67 -2.32 9.22
CA TRP A 34 5.69 -3.31 9.62
C TRP A 34 4.31 -2.70 9.55
N THR A 35 3.29 -3.52 9.34
CA THR A 35 1.90 -3.10 9.24
C THR A 35 1.01 -4.08 10.00
N SER A 36 -0.27 -3.75 10.14
CA SER A 36 -1.24 -4.59 10.83
C SER A 36 -1.96 -5.53 9.87
N GLU A 37 -2.54 -6.60 10.41
CA GLU A 37 -3.46 -7.46 9.66
C GLU A 37 -4.70 -6.69 9.17
N TYR A 38 -5.14 -5.67 9.91
CA TYR A 38 -6.26 -4.80 9.51
C TYR A 38 -5.92 -3.98 8.26
N THR A 39 -4.70 -3.45 8.18
CA THR A 39 -4.21 -2.73 7.00
C THR A 39 -4.19 -3.64 5.77
N LEU A 40 -3.82 -4.90 5.92
CA LEU A 40 -3.88 -5.88 4.82
C LEU A 40 -5.33 -6.18 4.40
N VAL A 41 -6.25 -6.31 5.35
CA VAL A 41 -7.68 -6.48 5.06
C VAL A 41 -8.24 -5.28 4.30
N GLU A 42 -7.90 -4.06 4.72
CA GLU A 42 -8.34 -2.85 4.04
C GLU A 42 -7.82 -2.79 2.60
N LEU A 43 -6.54 -3.12 2.36
CA LEU A 43 -5.99 -3.23 1.01
C LEU A 43 -6.73 -4.23 0.14
N MET A 44 -7.11 -5.40 0.69
CA MET A 44 -7.91 -6.39 -0.04
C MET A 44 -9.30 -5.84 -0.40
N VAL A 45 -9.97 -5.14 0.52
CA VAL A 45 -11.27 -4.50 0.27
C VAL A 45 -11.15 -3.41 -0.79
N VAL A 46 -10.09 -2.59 -0.77
CA VAL A 46 -9.82 -1.58 -1.78
C VAL A 46 -9.58 -2.22 -3.15
N ALA A 47 -8.73 -3.24 -3.24
CA ALA A 47 -8.47 -3.95 -4.49
C ALA A 47 -9.73 -4.54 -5.11
N TYR A 48 -10.58 -5.16 -4.28
CA TYR A 48 -11.89 -5.69 -4.71
C TYR A 48 -12.80 -4.59 -5.28
N ARG A 49 -12.87 -3.42 -4.62
CA ARG A 49 -13.69 -2.28 -5.08
C ARG A 49 -13.20 -1.65 -6.37
N GLU A 50 -11.90 -1.68 -6.61
CA GLU A 50 -11.27 -1.15 -7.82
C GLU A 50 -11.28 -2.17 -8.98
N GLU A 51 -11.97 -3.31 -8.82
CA GLU A 51 -11.98 -4.42 -9.80
C GLU A 51 -10.56 -4.94 -10.12
N LYS A 52 -9.62 -4.77 -9.17
CA LYS A 52 -8.23 -5.22 -9.23
C LYS A 52 -8.01 -6.53 -8.45
N ASP A 53 -9.06 -7.32 -8.28
CA ASP A 53 -9.00 -8.56 -7.52
C ASP A 53 -8.07 -9.58 -8.22
N ALA A 54 -7.03 -10.04 -7.52
CA ALA A 54 -6.07 -11.01 -8.03
C ALA A 54 -6.61 -12.45 -8.07
N LEU A 55 -7.77 -12.71 -7.46
CA LEU A 55 -8.37 -14.05 -7.35
C LEU A 55 -9.41 -14.36 -8.42
N VAL A 56 -9.74 -13.39 -9.28
CA VAL A 56 -10.67 -13.58 -10.40
C VAL A 56 -9.89 -13.43 -11.71
N SER A 57 -9.12 -14.47 -12.05
CA SER A 57 -8.48 -14.64 -13.37
C SER A 57 -9.40 -15.34 -14.35
#